data_AF-A0A644YMC4-F1
#
_entry.id   AF-A0A644YMC4-F1
#
_cell.length_a   1.000
_cell.length_b   1.000
_cell.length_c   1.000
_cell.angle_alpha   90.00
_cell.angle_beta   90.00
_cell.angle_gamma   90.00
#
_symmetry.space_group_name_H-M   'P 1'
#
loop_
_entity.id
_entity.type
_entity.pdbx_description
1 polymer ?
#
loop_
_entity_poly.entity_id
_entity_poly.type
_entity_poly.pdbx_seq_one_letter_code
_entity_poly.pdbx_strand_id
1 'polypeptide(L)'
;MNIKQDSMKKILMMTIPLFVISFFLTKVDFNLIWRYFNWANQVTAVIALLMSTRYLYLKNKNYLVTLLPATFMLYACVVYILSEPIGFRMGLQTATYLVGLVATVAIMALYWTTGVKQKVALSPESELLNDHLPIGTFSSIDAVPAAVVAE
;
A
#
# COMPACT_ATOMS: atom_id res chain seq x y z
N MET A 1 -0.87 1.68 -25.44
CA MET A 1 -1.73 1.64 -26.63
C MET A 1 -2.45 2.98 -26.76
N ASN A 2 -2.06 3.81 -27.74
CA ASN A 2 -2.69 5.11 -27.98
C ASN A 2 -3.77 4.94 -29.05
N ILE A 3 -4.95 4.47 -28.66
CA ILE A 3 -6.09 4.35 -29.56
C ILE A 3 -6.82 5.69 -29.55
N LYS A 4 -6.68 6.49 -30.62
CA LYS A 4 -7.49 7.69 -30.83
C LYS A 4 -8.99 7.34 -30.80
N GLN A 5 -9.72 7.91 -29.83
CA GLN A 5 -11.15 7.68 -29.56
C GLN A 5 -12.07 8.45 -30.53
N ASP A 6 -11.72 8.54 -31.82
CA ASP A 6 -12.40 9.44 -32.77
C ASP A 6 -13.52 8.76 -33.59
N SER A 7 -13.78 7.46 -33.40
CA SER A 7 -14.76 6.72 -34.18
C SER A 7 -15.64 5.85 -33.29
N MET A 8 -16.95 5.90 -33.54
CA MET A 8 -17.99 5.14 -32.82
C MET A 8 -17.63 3.67 -32.61
N LYS A 9 -17.00 3.02 -33.61
CA LYS A 9 -16.57 1.61 -33.53
C LYS A 9 -15.53 1.36 -32.43
N LYS A 10 -14.60 2.30 -32.19
CA LYS A 10 -13.56 2.17 -31.16
C LYS A 10 -14.13 2.40 -29.75
N ILE A 11 -15.12 3.28 -29.64
CA ILE A 11 -15.87 3.49 -28.40
C ILE A 11 -16.60 2.20 -28.03
N LEU A 12 -17.37 1.62 -28.95
CA LEU A 12 -18.07 0.34 -28.71
C LEU A 12 -17.12 -0.80 -28.35
N MET A 13 -15.95 -0.87 -29.00
CA MET A 13 -14.96 -1.90 -28.71
C MET A 13 -14.39 -1.82 -27.28
N MET A 14 -14.34 -0.63 -26.67
CA MET A 14 -13.93 -0.47 -25.27
C MET A 14 -15.11 -0.55 -24.29
N THR A 15 -16.28 -0.04 -24.66
CA THR A 15 -17.45 -0.03 -23.77
C THR A 15 -18.12 -1.39 -23.69
N ILE A 16 -18.14 -2.20 -24.75
CA ILE A 16 -18.77 -3.54 -24.71
C ILE A 16 -18.12 -4.43 -23.64
N PRO A 17 -16.79 -4.60 -23.57
CA PRO A 17 -16.16 -5.35 -22.48
C PRO A 17 -16.50 -4.79 -21.10
N LEU A 18 -16.51 -3.46 -20.95
CA LEU A 18 -16.86 -2.80 -19.69
C LEU A 18 -18.32 -3.09 -19.29
N PHE A 19 -19.25 -3.06 -20.23
CA PHE A 19 -20.65 -3.38 -20.03
C PHE A 19 -20.87 -4.85 -19.71
N VAL A 20 -20.14 -5.76 -20.36
CA VAL A 20 -20.20 -7.20 -20.05
C VAL A 20 -19.75 -7.44 -18.62
N ILE A 21 -18.60 -6.89 -18.21
CA ILE A 21 -18.11 -6.98 -16.83
C ILE A 21 -19.13 -6.37 -15.86
N SER A 22 -19.65 -5.18 -16.16
CA SER A 22 -20.64 -4.49 -15.32
C SER A 22 -21.94 -5.29 -15.20
N PHE A 23 -22.40 -5.93 -16.27
CA PHE A 23 -23.58 -6.78 -16.28
C PHE A 23 -23.40 -7.99 -15.35
N PHE A 24 -22.25 -8.68 -15.42
CA PHE A 24 -21.95 -9.75 -14.47
C PHE A 24 -21.83 -9.24 -13.03
N LEU A 25 -21.32 -8.02 -12.85
CA LEU A 25 -21.22 -7.38 -11.53
C LEU A 25 -22.61 -7.15 -10.91
N THR A 26 -23.64 -6.86 -11.70
CA THR A 26 -25.02 -6.74 -11.18
C THR A 26 -25.63 -8.05 -10.67
N LYS A 27 -25.03 -9.20 -11.01
CA LYS A 27 -25.44 -10.51 -10.50
C LYS A 27 -24.81 -10.85 -9.16
N VAL A 28 -23.77 -10.10 -8.75
CA VAL A 28 -23.12 -10.26 -7.45
C VAL A 28 -23.87 -9.44 -6.42
N ASP A 29 -23.94 -9.92 -5.17
CA ASP A 29 -24.53 -9.17 -4.06
C ASP A 29 -23.83 -7.81 -3.91
N PHE A 30 -24.60 -6.73 -4.05
CA PHE A 30 -24.08 -5.37 -3.93
C PHE A 30 -23.41 -5.12 -2.58
N ASN A 31 -23.91 -5.74 -1.50
CA ASN A 31 -23.30 -5.64 -0.18
C ASN A 31 -21.90 -6.26 -0.17
N LEU A 32 -21.69 -7.35 -0.90
CA LEU A 32 -20.38 -7.99 -1.01
C LEU A 32 -19.39 -7.07 -1.73
N ILE A 33 -19.78 -6.47 -2.86
CA ILE A 33 -18.94 -5.54 -3.62
C ILE A 33 -18.55 -4.33 -2.77
N TRP A 34 -19.55 -3.71 -2.14
CA TRP A 34 -19.33 -2.54 -1.30
C TRP A 34 -18.39 -2.84 -0.13
N ARG A 35 -18.54 -4.02 0.46
CA ARG A 35 -17.69 -4.50 1.55
C ARG A 35 -16.23 -4.63 1.13
N TYR A 36 -15.96 -5.23 -0.03
CA TYR A 36 -14.60 -5.30 -0.58
C TYR A 36 -14.03 -3.92 -0.91
N PHE A 37 -14.84 -3.06 -1.52
CA PHE A 37 -14.42 -1.71 -1.89
C PHE A 37 -14.01 -0.89 -0.66
N ASN A 38 -14.81 -0.92 0.41
CA ASN A 38 -14.47 -0.24 1.66
C ASN A 38 -13.19 -0.77 2.29
N TRP A 39 -13.02 -2.09 2.35
CA TRP A 39 -11.79 -2.70 2.87
C TRP A 39 -10.57 -2.31 2.04
N ALA A 40 -10.67 -2.40 0.70
CA ALA A 40 -9.57 -2.04 -0.20
C ALA A 40 -9.17 -0.57 -0.06
N ASN A 41 -10.14 0.34 0.13
CA ASN A 41 -9.87 1.75 0.40
C ASN A 41 -9.13 1.95 1.73
N GLN A 42 -9.50 1.22 2.78
CA GLN A 42 -8.79 1.29 4.06
C GLN A 42 -7.36 0.76 3.94
N VAL A 43 -7.14 -0.35 3.23
CA VAL A 43 -5.78 -0.87 2.95
C VAL A 43 -4.96 0.15 2.18
N THR A 44 -5.55 0.82 1.18
CA THR A 44 -4.88 1.88 0.41
C THR A 44 -4.47 3.05 1.31
N ALA A 45 -5.35 3.48 2.21
CA ALA A 45 -5.03 4.51 3.20
C ALA A 45 -3.89 4.08 4.15
N VAL A 46 -3.89 2.82 4.61
CA VAL A 46 -2.80 2.27 5.43
C VAL A 46 -1.47 2.30 4.69
N ILE A 47 -1.43 1.87 3.43
CA ILE A 47 -0.22 1.90 2.61
C ILE A 47 0.28 3.34 2.44
N ALA A 48 -0.62 4.28 2.12
CA ALA A 48 -0.27 5.69 1.99
C ALA A 48 0.33 6.24 3.29
N LEU A 49 -0.29 5.96 4.45
CA LEU A 49 0.21 6.40 5.74
C LEU A 49 1.56 5.77 6.09
N LEU A 50 1.78 4.48 5.79
CA LEU A 50 3.08 3.82 5.99
C LEU A 50 4.16 4.39 5.07
N MET A 51 3.82 4.76 3.84
CA MET A 51 4.74 5.44 2.93
C MET A 51 5.10 6.84 3.45
N SER A 52 4.11 7.62 3.90
CA SER A 52 4.35 8.93 4.53
C SER A 52 5.16 8.81 5.83
N THR A 53 4.89 7.79 6.64
CA THR A 53 5.67 7.49 7.85
C THR A 53 7.13 7.24 7.51
N ARG A 54 7.39 6.46 6.45
CA ARG A 54 8.74 6.16 5.97
C ARG A 54 9.45 7.44 5.55
N TYR A 55 8.80 8.25 4.73
CA TYR A 55 9.32 9.53 4.28
C TYR A 55 9.71 10.45 5.45
N LEU A 56 8.82 10.63 6.43
CA LEU A 56 9.09 11.46 7.61
C LEU A 56 10.21 10.89 8.49
N TYR A 57 10.27 9.57 8.65
CA TYR A 57 11.29 8.88 9.44
C TYR A 57 12.69 9.05 8.85
N LEU A 58 12.82 8.94 7.52
CA LEU A 58 14.08 9.13 6.80
C LEU A 58 14.57 10.58 6.94
N LYS A 59 13.66 11.55 6.90
CA LYS A 59 13.97 12.98 7.06
C LYS A 59 14.11 13.47 8.50
N ASN A 60 14.10 12.56 9.49
CA ASN A 60 14.14 12.90 10.91
C ASN A 60 13.03 13.89 11.34
N LYS A 61 11.85 13.81 10.71
CA LYS A 61 10.67 14.61 11.08
C LYS A 61 9.73 13.78 11.96
N ASN A 62 8.69 14.43 12.51
CA ASN A 62 7.73 13.78 13.39
C ASN A 62 6.86 12.74 12.64
N TYR A 63 7.37 11.51 12.54
CA TYR A 63 6.71 10.39 11.86
C TYR A 63 5.53 9.80 12.67
N LEU A 64 5.45 10.07 13.98
CA LEU A 64 4.41 9.51 14.87
C LEU A 64 2.99 9.89 14.44
N VAL A 65 2.83 11.07 13.83
CA VAL A 65 1.54 11.58 13.33
C VAL A 65 0.93 10.65 12.27
N THR A 66 1.77 9.95 11.50
CA THR A 66 1.33 9.02 10.46
C THR A 66 1.43 7.57 10.91
N LEU A 67 2.42 7.23 11.73
CA LEU A 67 2.64 5.87 12.23
C LEU A 67 1.50 5.38 13.15
N LEU A 68 1.02 6.23 14.06
CA LEU A 68 -0.02 5.86 15.02
C LEU A 68 -1.35 5.51 14.32
N PRO A 69 -1.92 6.37 13.45
CA PRO A 69 -3.12 5.98 12.71
C PRO A 69 -2.86 4.81 11.74
N ALA A 70 -1.68 4.72 11.11
CA ALA A 70 -1.33 3.61 10.23
C ALA A 70 -1.38 2.26 10.94
N THR A 71 -0.77 2.16 12.12
CA THR A 71 -0.71 0.90 12.90
C THR A 71 -2.08 0.45 13.37
N PHE A 72 -2.91 1.39 13.86
CA PHE A 72 -4.28 1.10 14.27
C PHE A 72 -5.15 0.63 13.09
N MET A 73 -5.08 1.35 11.96
CA MET A 73 -5.83 0.98 10.76
C MET A 73 -5.33 -0.35 10.17
N LEU A 74 -4.03 -0.61 10.19
CA LEU A 74 -3.46 -1.88 9.77
C LEU A 74 -4.02 -3.04 10.60
N TYR A 75 -4.08 -2.87 11.93
CA TYR A 75 -4.69 -3.86 12.81
C TYR A 75 -6.16 -4.11 12.46
N ALA A 76 -6.95 -3.05 12.27
CA ALA A 76 -8.34 -3.18 11.87
C ALA A 76 -8.49 -3.94 10.53
N CYS A 77 -7.68 -3.62 9.52
CA CYS A 77 -7.68 -4.30 8.23
C CYS A 77 -7.29 -5.79 8.33
N VAL A 78 -6.34 -6.13 9.20
CA VAL A 78 -5.89 -7.51 9.43
C VAL A 78 -6.97 -8.31 10.18
N VAL A 79 -7.53 -7.77 11.26
CA VAL A 79 -8.63 -8.44 11.98
C VAL A 79 -9.81 -8.66 11.06
N TYR A 80 -10.14 -7.67 10.23
CA TYR A 80 -11.23 -7.73 9.28
C TYR A 80 -11.10 -8.89 8.30
N ILE A 81 -9.92 -9.05 7.68
CA ILE A 81 -9.68 -10.15 6.73
C ILE A 81 -9.65 -11.51 7.43
N LEU A 82 -9.24 -11.58 8.70
CA LEU A 82 -9.30 -12.82 9.48
C LEU A 82 -10.74 -13.19 9.88
N SER A 83 -11.57 -12.20 10.23
CA SER A 83 -12.91 -12.43 10.75
C SER A 83 -13.95 -12.75 9.67
N GLU A 84 -13.91 -12.06 8.54
CA GLU A 84 -15.01 -12.09 7.57
C GLU A 84 -15.04 -13.36 6.69
N PRO A 85 -16.22 -13.79 6.21
CA PRO A 85 -16.38 -14.94 5.31
C PRO A 85 -15.59 -14.82 3.99
N ILE A 86 -15.14 -13.63 3.64
CA ILE A 86 -14.34 -13.38 2.43
C ILE A 86 -12.85 -13.64 2.63
N GLY A 87 -12.37 -13.70 3.87
CA GLY A 87 -11.00 -14.09 4.19
C GLY A 87 -10.99 -15.42 4.92
N PHE A 88 -10.50 -15.45 6.16
CA PHE A 88 -10.26 -16.71 6.88
C PHE A 88 -11.47 -17.26 7.63
N ARG A 89 -12.60 -16.53 7.65
CA ARG A 89 -13.87 -16.94 8.27
C ARG A 89 -13.75 -17.36 9.74
N MET A 90 -12.78 -16.83 10.47
CA MET A 90 -12.56 -17.20 11.88
C MET A 90 -13.64 -16.61 12.82
N GLY A 91 -14.44 -15.66 12.34
CA GLY A 91 -15.38 -14.90 13.16
C GLY A 91 -14.67 -13.91 14.09
N LEU A 92 -15.45 -13.13 14.86
CA LEU A 92 -14.92 -12.19 15.86
C LEU A 92 -14.73 -12.89 17.21
N GLN A 93 -13.77 -13.81 17.26
CA GLN A 93 -13.38 -14.54 18.45
C GLN A 93 -12.09 -13.98 19.05
N THR A 94 -11.81 -14.28 20.31
CA THR A 94 -10.55 -13.89 20.97
C THR A 94 -9.32 -14.35 20.17
N ALA A 95 -9.38 -15.56 19.59
CA ALA A 95 -8.31 -16.09 18.74
C ALA A 95 -8.04 -15.20 17.51
N THR A 96 -9.08 -14.66 16.86
CA THR A 96 -8.95 -13.76 15.70
C THR A 96 -8.22 -12.47 16.07
N TYR A 97 -8.57 -11.86 17.21
CA TYR A 97 -7.89 -10.66 17.68
C TYR A 97 -6.43 -10.93 18.03
N LEU A 98 -6.13 -12.07 18.66
CA LEU A 98 -4.75 -12.46 19.00
C LEU A 98 -3.91 -12.72 17.75
N VAL A 99 -4.42 -13.51 16.80
CA VAL A 99 -3.74 -13.77 15.52
C VAL A 99 -3.57 -12.48 14.74
N GLY A 100 -4.59 -11.62 14.71
CA GLY A 100 -4.52 -10.32 14.06
C GLY A 100 -3.45 -9.42 14.68
N LEU A 101 -3.36 -9.40 16.02
CA LEU A 101 -2.35 -8.62 16.73
C LEU A 101 -0.94 -9.12 16.40
N VAL A 102 -0.73 -10.43 16.46
CA VAL A 102 0.57 -11.06 16.12
C VAL A 102 0.96 -10.74 14.67
N ALA A 103 0.02 -10.86 13.73
CA ALA A 103 0.27 -10.54 12.32
C ALA A 103 0.60 -9.06 12.12
N THR A 104 -0.14 -8.14 12.76
CA THR A 104 0.16 -6.70 12.70
C THR A 104 1.53 -6.38 13.29
N VAL A 105 1.87 -6.95 14.45
CA VAL A 105 3.19 -6.77 15.08
C VAL A 105 4.30 -7.29 14.15
N ALA A 106 4.11 -8.46 13.53
CA ALA A 106 5.07 -9.02 12.59
C ALA A 106 5.27 -8.11 11.37
N ILE A 107 4.18 -7.62 10.76
CA ILE A 107 4.24 -6.67 9.63
C ILE A 107 4.97 -5.39 10.05
N MET A 108 4.65 -4.84 11.21
CA MET A 108 5.28 -3.62 11.71
C MET A 108 6.76 -3.81 12.05
N ALA A 109 7.14 -4.98 12.59
CA ALA A 109 8.53 -5.31 12.84
C ALA A 109 9.34 -5.42 11.53
N LEU A 110 8.79 -6.07 10.50
CA LEU A 110 9.40 -6.12 9.17
C LEU A 110 9.51 -4.74 8.53
N TYR A 111 8.45 -3.94 8.62
CA TYR A 111 8.43 -2.57 8.12
C TYR A 111 9.53 -1.71 8.78
N TRP A 112 9.67 -1.82 10.11
CA TRP A 112 10.62 -1.04 10.89
C TRP A 112 12.07 -1.47 10.65
N THR A 113 12.35 -2.78 10.66
CA THR A 113 13.69 -3.31 10.40
C THR A 113 14.19 -2.92 9.00
N THR A 114 13.31 -2.99 7.99
CA THR A 114 13.60 -2.49 6.63
C THR A 114 13.83 -0.97 6.64
N GLY A 115 13.15 -0.23 7.52
CA GLY A 115 13.30 1.21 7.74
C GLY A 115 14.66 1.63 8.26
N VAL A 116 15.10 0.96 9.31
CA VAL A 116 16.42 1.19 9.90
C VAL A 116 17.51 0.88 8.87
N LYS A 117 17.42 -0.25 8.16
CA LYS A 117 18.39 -0.61 7.10
C LYS A 117 18.45 0.44 6.00
N GLN A 118 17.30 0.90 5.48
CA GLN A 118 17.30 1.95 4.46
C GLN A 118 17.90 3.26 5.00
N LYS A 119 17.58 3.65 6.23
CA LYS A 119 18.10 4.89 6.82
C LYS A 119 19.62 4.88 6.96
N VAL A 120 20.20 3.75 7.34
CA VAL A 120 21.66 3.57 7.45
C VAL A 120 22.32 3.56 6.07
N ALA A 121 21.67 2.98 5.06
CA ALA A 121 22.18 2.90 3.70
C ALA A 121 22.06 4.22 2.90
N LEU A 122 21.32 5.21 3.40
CA LEU A 122 21.11 6.48 2.69
C LEU A 122 22.31 7.42 2.86
N SER A 123 22.89 7.82 1.73
CA SER A 123 23.89 8.88 1.66
C SER A 123 23.26 10.24 2.03
N PRO A 124 24.01 11.17 2.65
CA PRO A 124 23.53 12.53 2.90
C PRO A 124 23.15 13.29 1.62
N GLU A 125 23.71 12.89 0.49
CA GLU A 125 23.47 13.47 -0.83
C GLU A 125 22.31 12.79 -1.58
N SER A 126 21.68 11.76 -1.02
CA SER A 126 20.60 11.05 -1.72
C SER A 126 19.44 11.97 -2.13
N GLU A 127 18.92 11.77 -3.34
CA GLU A 127 17.78 12.55 -3.87
C GLU A 127 16.54 12.45 -2.96
N LEU A 128 16.37 11.34 -2.25
CA LEU A 128 15.26 11.14 -1.30
C LEU A 128 15.30 12.09 -0.10
N LEU A 129 16.50 12.45 0.36
CA LEU A 129 16.67 13.42 1.45
C LEU A 129 16.61 14.85 0.91
N ASN A 130 17.12 15.08 -0.29
CA ASN A 130 17.25 16.38 -0.94
C ASN A 130 16.22 16.65 -2.04
N ASP A 131 15.00 16.14 -1.89
CA ASP A 131 13.88 16.26 -2.84
C ASP A 131 13.38 17.70 -3.14
N HIS A 132 13.94 18.70 -2.46
CA HIS A 132 13.70 20.11 -2.73
C HIS A 132 14.54 20.64 -3.91
N LEU A 133 15.56 19.88 -4.33
CA LEU A 133 16.41 20.19 -5.48
C LEU A 133 15.85 19.55 -6.76
N PRO A 134 16.23 20.06 -7.95
CA PRO A 134 15.83 19.45 -9.22
C PRO A 134 16.28 17.99 -9.30
N ILE A 135 15.42 17.16 -9.92
CA ILE A 135 15.71 15.75 -10.18
C ILE A 135 17.00 15.65 -11.02
N GLY A 136 17.94 14.80 -10.62
CA GLY A 136 19.23 14.64 -11.28
C GLY A 136 20.38 15.42 -10.67
N THR A 137 20.16 16.19 -9.59
CA THR A 137 21.22 16.97 -8.93
C THR A 137 22.35 16.08 -8.39
N PHE A 138 22.04 14.86 -7.94
CA PHE A 138 23.01 13.89 -7.39
C PHE A 138 23.08 12.57 -8.18
N SER A 139 22.51 12.55 -9.39
CA SER A 139 22.44 11.37 -10.28
C SER A 139 23.79 10.75 -10.63
N SER A 140 24.88 11.51 -10.53
CA SER A 140 26.25 11.02 -10.75
C SER A 140 26.90 10.32 -9.54
N ILE A 141 26.30 10.41 -8.35
CA ILE A 141 26.90 9.95 -7.08
C ILE A 141 26.14 8.74 -6.50
N ASP A 142 24.83 8.66 -6.72
CA ASP A 142 23.94 7.60 -6.21
C ASP A 142 24.01 6.26 -7.00
N ALA A 143 25.00 6.07 -7.87
CA ALA A 143 25.34 4.75 -8.41
C ALA A 143 25.96 3.88 -7.30
N VAL A 144 25.15 3.52 -6.30
CA VAL A 144 25.51 2.52 -5.29
C VAL A 144 25.93 1.25 -6.05
N PRO A 145 27.17 0.76 -5.90
CA PRO A 145 27.56 -0.47 -6.54
C PRO A 145 26.66 -1.59 -6.00
N ALA A 146 26.03 -2.33 -6.90
CA ALA A 146 25.12 -3.43 -6.61
C ALA A 146 25.74 -4.61 -5.80
N ALA A 147 26.92 -4.42 -5.21
CA ALA A 147 27.72 -5.43 -4.52
C ALA A 147 27.45 -5.56 -3.01
N VAL A 148 26.70 -4.66 -2.37
CA VAL A 148 26.51 -4.68 -0.88
C VAL A 148 25.14 -5.27 -0.45
N VAL A 149 24.26 -5.60 -1.40
CA VAL A 149 22.93 -6.22 -1.11
C VAL A 149 22.94 -7.74 -1.33
N ALA A 150 24.09 -8.32 -1.69
CA ALA A 150 24.25 -9.74 -1.98
C ALA A 150 25.17 -10.45 -0.97
N GLU A 151 24.92 -10.30 0.33
CA GLU A 151 25.37 -11.24 1.39
C GLU A 151 24.32 -11.35 2.50
#